data_AF-A0A1X1BDF1-F1
#
_entry.id   AF-A0A1X1BDF1-F1
#
_cell.length_a   1.000
_cell.length_b   1.000
_cell.length_c   1.000
_cell.angle_alpha   90.00
_cell.angle_beta   90.00
_cell.angle_gamma   90.00
#
_symmetry.space_group_name_H-M   'P 1'
#
loop_
_entity.id
_entity.type
_entity.pdbx_description
1 polymer ?
#
loop_
_entity_poly.entity_id
_entity_poly.type
_entity_poly.pdbx_seq_one_letter_code
_entity_poly.pdbx_strand_id
1 'polypeptide(L)' 'MDDDPAYAAAMTMPKLVAYVHAHPHIDIDVVGAGEDCRLVFDPSPARRFQILKLLDDDFLRSVLTEREYEAGSKVQTIQN' A
#
# COMPACT_ATOMS: atom_id res chain seq x y z
N MET A 1 0.59 -12.38 -12.15
CA MET A 1 1.50 -12.16 -11.01
C MET A 1 2.71 -11.48 -11.59
N ASP A 2 2.63 -10.16 -11.69
CA ASP A 2 3.65 -9.34 -12.32
C ASP A 2 4.85 -9.23 -11.38
N ASP A 3 5.97 -9.84 -11.78
CA ASP A 3 7.29 -9.53 -11.23
C ASP A 3 7.60 -8.05 -11.52
N ASP A 4 7.22 -7.18 -10.59
CA ASP A 4 7.51 -5.76 -10.63
C ASP A 4 8.67 -5.46 -9.69
N PRO A 5 9.91 -5.52 -10.18
CA PRO A 5 11.10 -5.36 -9.35
C PRO A 5 11.16 -3.96 -8.70
N ALA A 6 10.52 -2.95 -9.31
CA ALA A 6 10.46 -1.61 -8.72
C ALA A 6 9.52 -1.59 -7.50
N TYR A 7 8.36 -2.26 -7.60
CA TYR A 7 7.46 -2.42 -6.46
C TYR A 7 8.11 -3.24 -5.34
N ALA A 8 8.78 -4.34 -5.69
CA ALA A 8 9.52 -5.15 -4.73
C ALA A 8 10.64 -4.34 -4.02
N ALA A 9 11.39 -3.53 -4.76
CA ALA A 9 12.41 -2.65 -4.18
C ALA A 9 11.83 -1.53 -3.30
N ALA A 10 10.61 -1.07 -3.60
CA ALA A 10 9.91 -0.05 -2.82
C ALA A 10 9.23 -0.61 -1.56
N MET A 11 9.05 -1.93 -1.46
CA MET A 11 8.42 -2.63 -0.34
C MET A 11 9.33 -2.66 0.90
N THR A 12 9.50 -1.49 1.54
CA THR A 12 10.36 -1.31 2.72
C THR A 12 9.53 -0.86 3.93
N MET A 13 9.94 -1.27 5.13
CA MET A 13 9.26 -0.90 6.38
C MET A 13 9.05 0.62 6.55
N PRO A 14 10.04 1.49 6.28
CA PRO A 14 9.84 2.94 6.38
C PRO A 14 8.74 3.46 5.46
N LYS A 15 8.68 2.98 4.21
CA LYS A 15 7.65 3.40 3.26
C LYS A 15 6.27 2.84 3.63
N LEU A 16 6.19 1.61 4.14
CA LEU A 16 4.95 1.02 4.64
C LEU A 16 4.40 1.79 5.84
N VAL A 17 5.26 2.14 6.79
CA VAL A 17 4.89 2.95 7.96
C VAL A 17 4.42 4.34 7.52
N ALA A 18 5.13 4.98 6.60
CA ALA A 18 4.71 6.27 6.03
C ALA A 18 3.34 6.17 5.35
N TYR A 19 3.09 5.09 4.59
CA TYR A 19 1.80 4.84 3.94
C TYR A 19 0.66 4.68 4.95
N VAL A 20 0.83 3.86 5.99
CA VAL A 20 -0.18 3.67 7.03
C VAL A 20 -0.48 4.98 7.76
N HIS A 21 0.55 5.79 8.07
CA HIS A 21 0.34 7.11 8.69
C HIS A 21 -0.38 8.10 7.78
N ALA A 22 -0.13 8.07 6.47
CA ALA A 22 -0.82 8.93 5.51
C ALA A 22 -2.28 8.51 5.27
N HIS A 23 -2.64 7.26 5.58
CA HIS A 23 -3.94 6.66 5.30
C HIS A 23 -4.59 6.12 6.58
N PRO A 24 -5.18 6.98 7.43
CA PRO A 24 -5.70 6.58 8.75
C PRO A 24 -6.90 5.63 8.70
N HIS A 25 -7.47 5.38 7.52
CA HIS A 25 -8.49 4.34 7.32
C HIS A 25 -7.88 2.93 7.31
N ILE A 26 -6.56 2.82 7.17
CA ILE A 26 -5.80 1.58 7.33
C ILE A 26 -5.57 1.39 8.83
N ASP A 27 -6.46 0.62 9.43
CA ASP A 27 -6.55 0.36 10.88
C ASP A 27 -5.48 -0.64 11.37
N ILE A 28 -4.23 -0.45 10.96
CA ILE A 28 -3.06 -1.23 11.38
C ILE A 28 -2.25 -0.40 12.38
N ASP A 29 -2.07 -0.93 13.59
CA ASP A 29 -1.27 -0.24 14.60
C ASP A 29 0.22 -0.28 14.23
N VAL A 30 0.90 0.85 14.45
CA VAL A 30 2.36 0.98 14.32
C VAL A 30 2.95 1.26 15.70
N VAL A 31 3.96 0.49 16.09
CA VAL A 31 4.65 0.65 17.37
C VAL A 31 6.14 0.87 17.17
N GLY A 32 6.78 1.55 18.12
CA GLY A 32 8.19 1.94 18.05
C GLY A 32 8.39 3.31 17.43
N ALA A 33 9.65 3.66 17.16
CA ALA A 33 10.04 4.91 16.53
C ALA A 33 11.33 4.70 15.71
N GLY A 34 11.49 5.47 14.64
CA GLY A 34 12.69 5.40 13.79
C GLY A 34 12.87 4.02 13.14
N GLU A 35 14.07 3.46 13.24
CA GLU A 35 14.44 2.16 12.65
C GLU A 35 13.75 0.98 13.35
N ASP A 36 13.24 1.16 14.58
CA ASP A 36 12.56 0.13 15.36
C ASP A 36 11.04 0.08 15.13
N CYS A 37 10.52 0.85 14.17
CA CYS A 37 9.10 0.84 13.82
C CYS A 37 8.64 -0.53 13.30
N ARG A 38 7.50 -1.01 13.81
CA ARG A 38 6.91 -2.32 13.48
C ARG A 38 5.40 -2.18 13.27
N LEU A 39 4.88 -2.91 12.29
CA LEU A 39 3.44 -3.09 12.12
C LEU A 39 2.96 -4.18 13.09
N VAL A 40 1.86 -3.92 13.80
CA VAL A 40 1.28 -4.88 14.75
C VAL A 40 0.28 -5.77 14.01
N PHE A 41 0.47 -7.08 14.13
CA PHE A 41 -0.51 -8.05 13.68
C PHE A 41 -1.52 -8.34 14.80
N ASP A 42 -2.79 -8.07 14.54
CA ASP A 42 -3.89 -8.45 15.41
C ASP A 42 -4.57 -9.73 14.88
N PRO A 43 -4.54 -10.86 15.63
CA PRO A 43 -5.07 -12.13 15.18
C PRO A 43 -6.60 -12.23 15.25
N SER A 44 -7.30 -11.22 15.76
CA SER A 44 -8.76 -11.24 15.86
C SER A 44 -9.42 -11.40 14.49
N PRO A 45 -10.58 -12.07 14.40
CA PRO A 45 -11.23 -12.33 13.12
C PRO A 45 -11.53 -11.08 12.28
N ALA A 46 -11.76 -9.95 12.93
CA ALA A 46 -12.02 -8.67 12.29
C ALA A 46 -10.76 -8.04 11.68
N ARG A 47 -9.59 -8.28 12.28
CA ARG A 47 -8.34 -7.54 11.97
C ARG A 47 -7.25 -8.38 11.32
N ARG A 48 -7.29 -9.71 11.43
CA ARG A 48 -6.26 -10.64 10.87
C ARG A 48 -6.00 -10.49 9.37
N PHE A 49 -6.93 -9.91 8.61
CA PHE A 49 -6.79 -9.69 7.17
C PHE A 49 -6.23 -8.31 6.82
N GLN A 50 -6.02 -7.40 7.79
CA GLN A 50 -5.62 -6.02 7.51
C GLN A 50 -4.25 -5.95 6.83
N ILE A 51 -3.26 -6.72 7.31
CA ILE A 51 -1.94 -6.78 6.66
C ILE A 51 -2.05 -7.35 5.24
N LEU A 52 -2.91 -8.35 5.02
CA LEU A 52 -3.11 -8.91 3.68
C LEU A 52 -3.76 -7.88 2.75
N LYS A 53 -4.77 -7.16 3.24
CA LYS A 53 -5.41 -6.08 2.50
C LYS A 53 -4.45 -4.95 2.16
N LEU A 54 -3.56 -4.58 3.09
CA LEU A 54 -2.50 -3.60 2.85
C LEU A 54 -1.61 -4.03 1.68
N LEU A 55 -1.16 -5.29 1.69
CA LEU A 55 -0.24 -5.80 0.67
C LEU A 55 -0.90 -6.02 -0.70
N ASP A 56 -2.21 -6.25 -0.72
CA ASP A 56 -3.04 -6.42 -1.93
C ASP A 56 -3.58 -5.09 -2.46
N ASP A 57 -3.30 -3.97 -1.78
CA ASP A 57 -3.82 -2.65 -2.15
C ASP A 57 -3.12 -2.08 -3.40
N ASP A 58 -3.86 -1.94 -4.50
CA ASP A 58 -3.37 -1.30 -5.74
C ASP A 58 -2.94 0.15 -5.50
N PHE A 59 -3.50 0.81 -4.49
CA PHE A 59 -3.12 2.15 -4.08
C PHE A 59 -1.74 2.15 -3.41
N LEU A 60 -1.41 1.13 -2.62
CA LEU A 60 -0.08 0.94 -2.05
C LEU A 60 0.96 0.83 -3.18
N ARG A 61 0.67 0.03 -4.21
CA ARG A 61 1.57 -0.13 -5.35
C ARG A 61 1.85 1.18 -6.08
N SER A 62 0.81 1.98 -6.27
CA SER A 62 0.92 3.29 -6.93
C SER A 62 1.72 4.28 -6.08
N VAL A 63 1.41 4.39 -4.78
CA VAL A 63 2.10 5.30 -3.87
C VAL A 63 3.56 4.91 -3.66
N LEU A 64 3.87 3.61 -3.55
CA LEU A 64 5.24 3.16 -3.31
C LEU A 64 6.16 3.34 -4.52
N THR A 65 5.61 3.25 -5.73
CA THR A 65 6.37 3.35 -6.98
C THR A 65 6.27 4.73 -7.66
N GLU A 66 5.51 5.67 -7.08
CA GLU A 66 5.18 6.98 -7.66
C GLU A 66 4.60 6.89 -9.07
N ARG A 67 4.12 5.70 -9.47
CA ARG A 67 3.44 5.49 -10.74
C ARG A 67 2.01 5.98 -10.55
N GLU A 68 1.64 7.05 -11.26
CA GLU A 68 0.26 7.51 -11.28
C GLU A 68 -0.63 6.37 -11.77
N TYR A 69 -1.58 6.00 -10.92
CA TYR A 69 -2.67 5.13 -11.32
C TYR A 69 -3.52 5.94 -12.31
N GLU A 70 -3.38 5.71 -13.61
CA GLU A 70 -4.36 6.19 -14.60
C GLU A 70 -5.69 5.43 -14.40
N ALA A 71 -6.42 5.72 -13.33
CA ALA A 71 -7.85 5.43 -13.22
C ALA A 71 -8.62 6.35 -14.17
N GLY A 72 -8.41 6.20 -15.48
CA GLY A 72 -8.81 7.20 -16.44
C GLY A 72 -8.79 6.80 -17.91
N SER A 73 -8.55 5.55 -18.30
CA SER A 73 -8.72 5.18 -19.72
C SER A 73 -10.14 4.71 -20.03
N LYS A 74 -11.13 5.59 -19.85
CA LYS A 74 -12.24 5.62 -20.81
C LYS A 74 -11.68 6.35 -22.03
N VAL A 75 -11.05 5.60 -22.93
CA VAL A 75 -10.81 6.08 -24.29
C VAL A 75 -12.18 6.24 -24.96
N GLN A 76 -12.83 7.38 -24.74
CA GLN A 76 -13.88 7.83 -25.63
C GLN A 76 -13.17 8.35 -26.87
N THR A 77 -12.92 7.44 -27.82
CA THR A 77 -12.55 7.79 -29.18
C THR A 77 -13.65 8.68 -29.75
N ILE A 78 -13.50 10.00 -29.64
CA ILE A 78 -14.21 10.94 -30.50
C ILE A 78 -13.36 10.99 -31.77
N GLN A 79 -13.73 10.16 -32.74
CA GLN A 79 -13.28 10.29 -34.12
C GLN A 79 -13.92 11.55 -34.70
N ASN A 80 -13.08 12.44 -35.21
CA ASN A 80 -13.47 13.56 -36.06
C ASN A 80 -12.93 13.31 -37.47
#